data_AF-A0A954ZUP6-F1
#
_entry.id   AF-A0A954ZUP6-F1
#
_cell.length_a   1.000
_cell.length_b   1.000
_cell.length_c   1.000
_cell.angle_alpha   90.00
_cell.angle_beta   90.00
_cell.angle_gamma   90.00
#
_symmetry.space_group_name_H-M   'P 1'
#
loop_
_entity.id
_entity.type
_entity.pdbx_description
1 polymer ?
#
loop_
_entity_poly.entity_id
_entity_poly.type
_entity_poly.pdbx_seq_one_letter_code
_entity_poly.pdbx_strand_id
1 'polypeptide(L)'
;MRTINSYTILCVLLISSSAHAQAIDPDNKFAWGENIGFLNFADAGDPPGSAGVFANPDHLEGFIWGENIGWVHVGAGNGPYDNTTGLDFGVNISTRTGALSGYAWGENVGWINFNGGAMATPPNPARIEDGRFRGYAWGENIGWINLDDDTIYVGLNNCPADLNGDGMLNFFDVSAFLGAYNAMDPAADFTGDGLFNFFDVSAFLIAFNSGCP
;
A
#
# COMPACT_ATOMS: atom_id res chain seq x y z
N MET A 1 24.74 24.23 51.72
CA MET A 1 23.45 24.35 51.00
C MET A 1 23.76 24.32 49.49
N ARG A 2 23.74 23.13 48.88
CA ARG A 2 23.79 22.94 47.42
C ARG A 2 22.95 21.70 47.11
N THR A 3 21.72 21.92 46.67
CA THR A 3 20.78 20.89 46.21
C THR A 3 21.09 20.57 44.75
N ILE A 4 21.28 19.29 44.45
CA ILE A 4 21.48 18.77 43.08
C ILE A 4 20.09 18.37 42.57
N ASN A 5 19.60 19.05 41.53
CA ASN A 5 18.36 18.67 40.84
C ASN A 5 18.64 17.51 39.90
N SER A 6 18.02 16.36 40.19
CA SER A 6 18.07 15.17 39.34
C SER A 6 16.96 15.27 38.29
N TYR A 7 17.31 15.56 37.04
CA TYR A 7 16.38 15.50 35.92
C TYR A 7 16.35 14.06 35.39
N THR A 8 15.30 13.32 35.74
CA THR A 8 15.02 12.02 35.11
C THR A 8 14.51 12.29 33.69
N ILE A 9 15.37 12.09 32.70
CA ILE A 9 14.97 12.09 31.28
C ILE A 9 14.15 10.82 31.05
N LEU A 10 12.83 10.98 30.91
CA LEU A 10 11.94 9.93 30.45
C LEU A 10 12.14 9.77 28.94
N CYS A 11 12.97 8.80 28.55
CA CYS A 11 13.14 8.43 27.16
C CYS A 11 11.89 7.65 26.71
N VAL A 12 10.96 8.33 26.04
CA VAL A 12 9.86 7.65 25.36
C VAL A 12 10.47 6.97 24.14
N LEU A 13 10.68 5.66 24.24
CA LEU A 13 10.96 4.81 23.08
C LEU A 13 9.72 4.86 22.19
N LEU A 14 9.78 5.66 21.12
CA LEU A 14 8.87 5.56 20.01
C LEU A 14 9.09 4.17 19.42
N ILE A 15 8.19 3.24 19.72
CA ILE A 15 8.11 1.98 19.01
C ILE A 15 7.56 2.37 17.64
N SER A 16 8.45 2.57 16.67
CA SER A 16 8.05 2.67 15.28
C SER A 16 7.32 1.37 14.96
N SER A 17 6.01 1.43 14.73
CA SER A 17 5.30 0.32 14.12
C SER A 17 5.96 0.05 12.79
N SER A 18 6.55 -1.13 12.62
CA SER A 18 7.01 -1.61 11.32
C SER A 18 5.79 -1.58 10.41
N ALA A 19 5.73 -0.62 9.48
CA ALA A 19 4.74 -0.65 8.42
C ALA A 19 4.98 -1.95 7.67
N HIS A 20 3.95 -2.78 7.58
CA HIS A 20 3.98 -4.00 6.77
C HIS A 20 3.43 -3.68 5.39
N ALA A 21 3.76 -4.52 4.42
CA ALA A 21 3.10 -4.49 3.14
C ALA A 21 1.58 -4.66 3.34
N GLN A 22 0.78 -3.81 2.71
CA GLN A 22 -0.67 -3.84 2.83
C GLN A 22 -1.30 -4.13 1.46
N ALA A 23 -2.18 -5.12 1.42
CA ALA A 23 -3.07 -5.32 0.28
C ALA A 23 -4.12 -4.21 0.22
N ILE A 24 -4.72 -4.00 -0.94
CA ILE A 24 -5.87 -3.11 -1.09
C ILE A 24 -7.10 -3.73 -0.44
N ASP A 25 -7.91 -2.89 0.22
CA ASP A 25 -9.20 -3.28 0.78
C ASP A 25 -10.15 -3.78 -0.35
N PRO A 26 -10.64 -5.03 -0.31
CA PRO A 26 -11.49 -5.59 -1.36
C PRO A 26 -12.87 -4.90 -1.48
N ASP A 27 -13.34 -4.22 -0.43
CA ASP A 27 -14.60 -3.46 -0.44
C ASP A 27 -14.39 -2.04 -0.98
N ASN A 28 -13.23 -1.43 -0.71
CA ASN A 28 -12.85 -0.10 -1.14
C ASN A 28 -11.62 -0.15 -2.05
N LYS A 29 -11.81 -0.57 -3.31
CA LYS A 29 -10.71 -0.85 -4.26
C LYS A 29 -10.69 -0.01 -5.52
N PHE A 30 -11.61 0.94 -5.63
CA PHE A 30 -11.83 1.66 -6.87
C PHE A 30 -11.33 3.10 -6.82
N ALA A 31 -10.62 3.48 -7.87
CA ALA A 31 -10.41 4.88 -8.25
C ALA A 31 -11.15 5.14 -9.57
N TRP A 32 -11.25 6.40 -9.99
CA TRP A 32 -11.91 6.71 -11.26
C TRP A 32 -11.27 7.90 -11.98
N GLY A 33 -11.43 7.95 -13.30
CA GLY A 33 -11.05 9.11 -14.11
C GLY A 33 -12.09 9.38 -15.20
N GLU A 34 -12.33 10.65 -15.51
CA GLU A 34 -13.41 11.09 -16.43
C GLU A 34 -13.32 10.43 -17.81
N ASN A 35 -12.11 10.18 -18.31
CA ASN A 35 -11.89 9.63 -19.66
C ASN A 35 -11.69 8.11 -19.70
N ILE A 36 -11.62 7.45 -18.54
CA ILE A 36 -11.21 6.03 -18.43
C ILE A 36 -12.15 5.18 -17.59
N GLY A 37 -13.09 5.79 -16.85
CA GLY A 37 -13.99 5.08 -15.95
C GLY A 37 -13.28 4.57 -14.70
N PHE A 38 -13.72 3.41 -14.21
CA PHE A 38 -13.22 2.81 -12.97
C PHE A 38 -11.91 2.05 -13.16
N LEU A 39 -11.07 2.16 -12.12
CA LEU A 39 -9.81 1.46 -11.97
C LEU A 39 -9.88 0.61 -10.70
N ASN A 40 -9.74 -0.71 -10.83
CA ASN A 40 -9.71 -1.65 -9.73
C ASN A 40 -8.26 -1.90 -9.31
N PHE A 41 -7.92 -1.56 -8.06
CA PHE A 41 -6.59 -1.72 -7.51
C PHE A 41 -6.39 -3.06 -6.79
N ALA A 42 -7.45 -3.79 -6.43
CA ALA A 42 -7.34 -5.05 -5.71
C ALA A 42 -7.36 -6.26 -6.65
N ASP A 43 -8.32 -6.33 -7.58
CA ASP A 43 -8.64 -7.58 -8.28
C ASP A 43 -7.90 -7.73 -9.63
N ALA A 44 -6.62 -7.39 -9.67
CA ALA A 44 -5.82 -7.58 -10.88
C ALA A 44 -5.26 -9.01 -11.03
N GLY A 45 -4.94 -9.42 -12.25
CA GLY A 45 -4.46 -10.76 -12.61
C GLY A 45 -5.55 -11.78 -13.01
N ASP A 46 -5.11 -13.02 -13.27
CA ASP A 46 -5.97 -14.19 -13.50
C ASP A 46 -5.38 -15.39 -12.72
N PRO A 47 -6.03 -15.85 -11.62
CA PRO A 47 -7.34 -15.44 -11.13
C PRO A 47 -7.37 -13.99 -10.61
N PRO A 48 -8.56 -13.36 -10.54
CA PRO A 48 -8.70 -12.01 -9.98
C PRO A 48 -8.06 -11.89 -8.60
N GLY A 49 -7.31 -10.82 -8.38
CA GLY A 49 -6.59 -10.55 -7.12
C GLY A 49 -5.17 -11.12 -7.06
N SER A 50 -4.80 -12.04 -7.97
CA SER A 50 -3.45 -12.64 -7.99
C SER A 50 -2.32 -11.66 -8.26
N ALA A 51 -2.62 -10.49 -8.82
CA ALA A 51 -1.64 -9.48 -9.20
C ALA A 51 -2.11 -8.06 -8.82
N GLY A 52 -3.00 -7.93 -7.83
CA GLY A 52 -3.46 -6.65 -7.27
C GLY A 52 -2.32 -5.74 -6.82
N VAL A 53 -2.64 -4.48 -6.56
CA VAL A 53 -1.68 -3.55 -5.96
C VAL A 53 -1.34 -4.01 -4.54
N PHE A 54 -0.06 -4.00 -4.21
CA PHE A 54 0.45 -4.17 -2.86
C PHE A 54 1.23 -2.92 -2.46
N ALA A 55 0.89 -2.34 -1.30
CA ALA A 55 1.56 -1.18 -0.75
C ALA A 55 2.65 -1.63 0.23
N ASN A 56 3.89 -1.78 -0.25
CA ASN A 56 5.06 -1.93 0.60
C ASN A 56 5.32 -0.63 1.38
N PRO A 57 6.14 -0.64 2.45
CA PRO A 57 6.36 0.56 3.28
C PRO A 57 6.87 1.78 2.52
N ASP A 58 7.63 1.56 1.45
CA ASP A 58 8.33 2.59 0.68
C ASP A 58 7.99 2.60 -0.82
N HIS A 59 7.15 1.68 -1.32
CA HIS A 59 6.75 1.63 -2.73
C HIS A 59 5.50 0.77 -2.98
N LEU A 60 4.93 0.87 -4.18
CA LEU A 60 3.83 0.01 -4.64
C LEU A 60 4.31 -1.04 -5.63
N GLU A 61 3.74 -2.23 -5.56
CA GLU A 61 3.94 -3.32 -6.51
C GLU A 61 2.60 -3.80 -7.08
N GLY A 62 2.65 -4.57 -8.18
CA GLY A 62 1.48 -5.20 -8.78
C GLY A 62 0.81 -4.37 -9.87
N PHE A 63 -0.47 -4.64 -10.09
CA PHE A 63 -1.22 -4.11 -11.23
C PHE A 63 -2.58 -3.54 -10.82
N ILE A 64 -3.00 -2.54 -11.59
CA ILE A 64 -4.36 -1.98 -11.57
C ILE A 64 -5.07 -2.45 -12.84
N TRP A 65 -6.31 -2.87 -12.72
CA TRP A 65 -7.18 -3.17 -13.86
C TRP A 65 -8.11 -2.00 -14.15
N GLY A 66 -8.04 -1.44 -15.36
CA GLY A 66 -9.04 -0.48 -15.84
C GLY A 66 -9.91 -1.08 -16.94
N GLU A 67 -11.24 -1.07 -16.77
CA GLU A 67 -12.15 -1.71 -17.73
C GLU A 67 -11.99 -1.17 -19.17
N ASN A 68 -11.69 0.13 -19.30
CA ASN A 68 -11.54 0.80 -20.60
C ASN A 68 -10.09 0.94 -21.06
N ILE A 69 -9.11 0.60 -20.22
CA ILE A 69 -7.69 0.88 -20.48
C ILE A 69 -6.78 -0.34 -20.29
N GLY A 70 -7.30 -1.46 -19.79
CA GLY A 70 -6.54 -2.67 -19.52
C GLY A 70 -5.64 -2.54 -18.29
N TRP A 71 -4.53 -3.27 -18.32
CA TRP A 71 -3.56 -3.36 -17.22
C TRP A 71 -2.70 -2.10 -17.11
N VAL A 72 -2.51 -1.64 -15.88
CA VAL A 72 -1.54 -0.61 -15.50
C VAL A 72 -0.60 -1.22 -14.45
N HIS A 73 0.70 -1.26 -14.75
CA HIS A 73 1.74 -1.76 -13.86
C HIS A 73 2.23 -0.62 -12.96
N VAL A 74 2.18 -0.81 -11.63
CA VAL A 74 2.57 0.24 -10.68
C VAL A 74 4.04 0.23 -10.28
N GLY A 75 4.79 -0.79 -10.70
CA GLY A 75 6.24 -0.81 -10.55
C GLY A 75 6.92 -2.01 -11.20
N ALA A 76 7.96 -1.77 -11.99
CA ALA A 76 8.79 -2.78 -12.63
C ALA A 76 10.19 -2.79 -12.03
N GLY A 77 10.63 -3.97 -11.57
CA GLY A 77 11.88 -4.13 -10.82
C GLY A 77 11.62 -4.35 -9.33
N ASN A 78 12.67 -4.29 -8.52
CA ASN A 78 12.55 -4.35 -7.07
C ASN A 78 12.49 -2.92 -6.55
N GLY A 79 11.39 -2.54 -5.90
CA GLY A 79 11.27 -1.22 -5.32
C GLY A 79 12.19 -1.02 -4.09
N PRO A 80 12.35 0.22 -3.62
CA PRO A 80 11.86 1.46 -4.22
C PRO A 80 12.59 1.80 -5.54
N TYR A 81 11.89 2.50 -6.44
CA TYR A 81 12.28 2.67 -7.83
C TYR A 81 13.09 3.95 -8.06
N ASP A 82 14.21 3.89 -8.77
CA ASP A 82 14.99 5.09 -9.13
C ASP A 82 14.21 5.97 -10.13
N ASN A 83 13.27 5.37 -10.89
CA ASN A 83 12.46 6.05 -11.90
C ASN A 83 13.30 6.76 -12.98
N THR A 84 14.43 6.16 -13.37
CA THR A 84 15.37 6.75 -14.35
C THR A 84 15.28 6.12 -15.74
N THR A 85 14.66 4.94 -15.89
CA THR A 85 14.56 4.23 -17.16
C THR A 85 13.21 3.53 -17.31
N GLY A 86 12.86 3.07 -18.52
CA GLY A 86 11.66 2.26 -18.73
C GLY A 86 11.75 0.82 -18.18
N LEU A 87 12.90 0.42 -17.62
CA LEU A 87 13.12 -0.90 -17.00
C LEU A 87 13.10 -0.85 -15.46
N ASP A 88 13.21 0.35 -14.89
CA ASP A 88 13.12 0.64 -13.46
C ASP A 88 12.25 1.88 -13.29
N PHE A 89 10.96 1.61 -13.13
CA PHE A 89 9.93 2.62 -12.91
C PHE A 89 8.96 2.08 -11.86
N GLY A 90 8.32 2.99 -11.15
CA GLY A 90 7.21 2.62 -10.28
C GLY A 90 6.83 3.72 -9.32
N VAL A 91 5.82 3.44 -8.53
CA VAL A 91 5.27 4.38 -7.54
C VAL A 91 5.96 4.18 -6.20
N ASN A 92 6.67 5.21 -5.73
CA ASN A 92 7.33 5.21 -4.42
C ASN A 92 6.44 5.90 -3.38
N ILE A 93 6.52 5.40 -2.14
CA ILE A 93 5.85 5.96 -0.96
C ILE A 93 6.89 6.63 -0.06
N SER A 94 6.64 7.89 0.30
CA SER A 94 7.44 8.52 1.36
C SER A 94 7.06 7.95 2.72
N THR A 95 7.95 7.16 3.33
CA THR A 95 7.76 6.58 4.68
C THR A 95 7.50 7.62 5.78
N ARG A 96 7.82 8.90 5.54
CA ARG A 96 7.60 9.98 6.50
C ARG A 96 6.22 10.64 6.37
N THR A 97 5.68 10.71 5.16
CA THR A 97 4.49 11.55 4.88
C THR A 97 3.39 10.83 4.11
N GLY A 98 3.61 9.59 3.67
CA GLY A 98 2.70 8.86 2.78
C GLY A 98 2.61 9.42 1.36
N ALA A 99 3.38 10.46 1.01
CA ALA A 99 3.31 11.07 -0.31
C ALA A 99 3.75 10.08 -1.40
N LEU A 100 2.97 9.98 -2.48
CA LEU A 100 3.29 9.13 -3.63
C LEU A 100 4.09 9.92 -4.66
N SER A 101 5.04 9.23 -5.29
CA SER A 101 5.88 9.79 -6.34
C SER A 101 6.25 8.73 -7.38
N GLY A 102 6.82 9.14 -8.51
CA GLY A 102 7.15 8.22 -9.59
C GLY A 102 5.98 7.96 -10.52
N TYR A 103 6.07 6.86 -11.28
CA TYR A 103 5.22 6.62 -12.43
C TYR A 103 4.71 5.18 -12.50
N ALA A 104 3.45 5.02 -12.90
CA ALA A 104 2.91 3.74 -13.36
C ALA A 104 2.82 3.74 -14.90
N TRP A 105 2.75 2.55 -15.49
CA TRP A 105 2.70 2.39 -16.95
C TRP A 105 1.54 1.50 -17.37
N GLY A 106 0.72 1.96 -18.33
CA GLY A 106 -0.28 1.12 -19.00
C GLY A 106 -0.10 1.13 -20.50
N GLU A 107 -0.17 -0.04 -21.15
CA GLU A 107 0.09 -0.18 -22.59
C GLU A 107 -0.83 0.68 -23.47
N ASN A 108 -2.07 0.90 -23.02
CA ASN A 108 -3.07 1.67 -23.78
C ASN A 108 -3.10 3.17 -23.41
N VAL A 109 -2.40 3.58 -22.34
CA VAL A 109 -2.54 4.94 -21.76
C VAL A 109 -1.22 5.67 -21.57
N GLY A 110 -0.10 4.96 -21.63
CA GLY A 110 1.22 5.51 -21.39
C GLY A 110 1.53 5.71 -19.90
N TRP A 111 2.32 6.75 -19.61
CA TRP A 111 2.77 7.05 -18.24
C TRP A 111 1.69 7.75 -17.42
N ILE A 112 1.57 7.31 -16.16
CA ILE A 112 0.72 7.91 -15.14
C ILE A 112 1.62 8.41 -14.01
N ASN A 113 1.63 9.71 -13.78
CA ASN A 113 2.41 10.38 -12.74
C ASN A 113 1.62 10.47 -11.44
N PHE A 114 2.08 9.79 -10.39
CA PHE A 114 1.44 9.80 -9.07
C PHE A 114 1.74 11.06 -8.25
N ASN A 115 2.77 11.84 -8.61
CA ASN A 115 2.95 13.19 -8.11
C ASN A 115 2.19 14.24 -8.96
N GLY A 116 1.36 13.80 -9.92
CA GLY A 116 0.73 14.67 -10.91
C GLY A 116 -0.17 15.76 -10.30
N GLY A 117 -0.90 15.44 -9.23
CA GLY A 117 -1.74 16.40 -8.51
C GLY A 117 -1.00 17.57 -7.88
N ALA A 118 0.33 17.52 -7.74
CA ALA A 118 1.13 18.67 -7.32
C ALA A 118 1.07 19.83 -8.33
N MET A 119 0.70 19.54 -9.59
CA MET A 119 0.54 20.53 -10.66
C MET A 119 -0.88 21.11 -10.71
N ALA A 120 -1.83 20.56 -9.95
CA ALA A 120 -3.20 21.06 -9.87
C ALA A 120 -3.26 22.41 -9.14
N THR A 121 -4.36 23.13 -9.31
CA THR A 121 -4.63 24.38 -8.57
C THR A 121 -6.01 24.31 -7.90
N PRO A 122 -6.10 24.18 -6.56
CA PRO A 122 -4.98 24.03 -5.63
C PRO A 122 -4.24 22.68 -5.81
N PRO A 123 -2.96 22.57 -5.42
CA PRO A 123 -2.24 21.30 -5.46
C PRO A 123 -2.88 20.25 -4.56
N ASN A 124 -3.09 19.04 -5.09
CA ASN A 124 -3.56 17.89 -4.32
C ASN A 124 -2.89 16.59 -4.85
N PRO A 125 -1.58 16.39 -4.61
CA PRO A 125 -0.84 15.22 -5.08
C PRO A 125 -1.33 13.93 -4.43
N ALA A 126 -1.10 12.81 -5.11
CA ALA A 126 -1.46 11.51 -4.56
C ALA A 126 -0.63 11.18 -3.32
N ARG A 127 -1.30 10.61 -2.32
CA ARG A 127 -0.68 10.20 -1.04
C ARG A 127 -1.51 9.09 -0.40
N ILE A 128 -0.89 8.36 0.51
CA ILE A 128 -1.57 7.51 1.48
C ILE A 128 -1.73 8.32 2.76
N GLU A 129 -2.98 8.47 3.21
CA GLU A 129 -3.34 9.21 4.42
C GLU A 129 -4.62 8.61 4.99
N ASP A 130 -4.68 8.46 6.31
CA ASP A 130 -5.80 7.85 7.03
C ASP A 130 -6.21 6.48 6.48
N GLY A 131 -5.22 5.65 6.13
CA GLY A 131 -5.44 4.26 5.71
C GLY A 131 -6.03 4.10 4.30
N ARG A 132 -5.98 5.14 3.46
CA ARG A 132 -6.41 5.09 2.06
C ARG A 132 -5.56 5.96 1.15
N PHE A 133 -5.70 5.75 -0.15
CA PHE A 133 -5.21 6.67 -1.16
C PHE A 133 -6.06 7.95 -1.15
N ARG A 134 -5.40 9.07 -1.44
CA ARG A 134 -5.91 10.44 -1.49
C ARG A 134 -5.25 11.18 -2.65
N GLY A 135 -5.77 12.36 -2.99
CA GLY A 135 -5.27 13.23 -4.04
C GLY A 135 -5.50 12.74 -5.46
N TYR A 136 -4.65 13.19 -6.39
CA TYR A 136 -4.80 12.94 -7.82
C TYR A 136 -3.50 12.49 -8.47
N ALA A 137 -3.63 11.52 -9.37
CA ALA A 137 -2.61 11.16 -10.35
C ALA A 137 -2.96 11.73 -11.74
N TRP A 138 -1.97 11.87 -12.61
CA TRP A 138 -2.15 12.44 -13.95
C TRP A 138 -1.55 11.53 -15.01
N GLY A 139 -2.36 11.10 -15.98
CA GLY A 139 -1.88 10.44 -17.19
C GLY A 139 -1.96 11.37 -18.39
N GLU A 140 -0.90 11.44 -19.19
CA GLU A 140 -0.83 12.38 -20.33
C GLU A 140 -1.93 12.15 -21.39
N ASN A 141 -2.33 10.89 -21.60
CA ASN A 141 -3.33 10.51 -22.60
C ASN A 141 -4.74 10.33 -22.03
N ILE A 142 -4.89 10.39 -20.70
CA ILE A 142 -6.13 10.03 -20.00
C ILE A 142 -6.63 11.09 -19.01
N GLY A 143 -5.78 12.06 -18.67
CA GLY A 143 -6.11 13.15 -17.76
C GLY A 143 -6.03 12.77 -16.28
N TRP A 144 -6.89 13.39 -15.48
CA TRP A 144 -6.91 13.22 -14.02
C TRP A 144 -7.50 11.88 -13.62
N ILE A 145 -6.82 11.22 -12.68
CA ILE A 145 -7.32 10.07 -11.94
C ILE A 145 -7.57 10.52 -10.51
N ASN A 146 -8.81 10.39 -10.06
CA ASN A 146 -9.26 10.77 -8.73
C ASN A 146 -9.07 9.60 -7.76
N LEU A 147 -8.25 9.81 -6.71
CA LEU A 147 -8.05 8.89 -5.59
C LEU A 147 -8.71 9.43 -4.30
N ASP A 148 -9.28 10.64 -4.33
CA ASP A 148 -9.75 11.39 -3.17
C ASP A 148 -11.27 11.52 -3.08
N ASP A 149 -12.02 10.62 -3.74
CA ASP A 149 -13.48 10.63 -3.64
C ASP A 149 -13.93 10.15 -2.25
N ASP A 150 -14.99 10.72 -1.71
CA ASP A 150 -15.50 10.33 -0.38
C ASP A 150 -16.15 8.94 -0.38
N THR A 151 -16.65 8.50 -1.53
CA THR A 151 -17.43 7.25 -1.66
C THR A 151 -16.76 6.20 -2.54
N ILE A 152 -15.95 6.61 -3.52
CA ILE A 152 -15.25 5.72 -4.45
C ILE A 152 -13.74 5.87 -4.28
N TYR A 153 -13.17 5.09 -3.37
CA TYR A 153 -11.77 5.21 -3.03
C TYR A 153 -11.05 3.87 -2.95
N VAL A 154 -9.72 3.98 -2.91
CA VAL A 154 -8.81 2.87 -2.70
C VAL A 154 -8.36 2.90 -1.23
N GLY A 155 -8.90 2.01 -0.42
CA GLY A 155 -8.49 1.75 0.95
C GLY A 155 -7.33 0.79 0.99
N LEU A 156 -6.50 0.90 2.02
CA LEU A 156 -5.55 -0.14 2.38
C LEU A 156 -6.25 -1.07 3.36
N ASN A 157 -6.08 -2.38 3.18
CA ASN A 157 -6.46 -3.33 4.21
C ASN A 157 -5.55 -3.08 5.41
N ASN A 158 -6.04 -2.26 6.34
CA ASN A 158 -5.35 -1.90 7.57
C ASN A 158 -5.43 -3.03 8.60
N CYS A 159 -5.76 -4.24 8.15
CA CYS A 159 -5.78 -5.43 8.96
C CYS A 159 -4.71 -6.42 8.47
N PRO A 160 -3.45 -6.27 8.91
CA PRO A 160 -2.37 -7.18 8.52
C PRO A 160 -2.66 -8.64 8.89
N ALA A 161 -3.52 -8.85 9.89
CA ALA A 161 -3.90 -10.18 10.34
C ALA A 161 -5.05 -10.81 9.53
N ASP A 162 -5.69 -10.09 8.60
CA ASP A 162 -6.69 -10.62 7.66
C ASP A 162 -5.96 -11.18 6.43
N LEU A 163 -5.50 -12.44 6.55
CA LEU A 163 -4.61 -13.06 5.56
C LEU A 163 -5.36 -13.73 4.42
N ASN A 164 -6.65 -13.99 4.57
CA ASN A 164 -7.48 -14.49 3.48
C ASN A 164 -8.24 -13.36 2.75
N GLY A 165 -8.18 -12.13 3.27
CA GLY A 165 -8.77 -10.93 2.67
C GLY A 165 -10.29 -10.95 2.71
N ASP A 166 -10.90 -11.63 3.68
CA ASP A 166 -12.36 -11.75 3.81
C ASP A 166 -12.97 -10.65 4.71
N GLY A 167 -12.13 -9.77 5.26
CA GLY A 167 -12.53 -8.67 6.13
C GLY A 167 -12.92 -9.10 7.55
N MET A 168 -12.75 -10.37 7.92
CA MET A 168 -13.12 -10.91 9.23
C MET A 168 -11.97 -11.66 9.90
N LEU A 169 -11.40 -11.10 10.96
CA LEU A 169 -10.42 -11.83 11.79
C LEU A 169 -11.04 -13.04 12.47
N ASN A 170 -10.70 -14.22 11.97
CA ASN A 170 -11.22 -15.46 12.48
C ASN A 170 -10.19 -16.61 12.36
N PHE A 171 -10.65 -17.85 12.56
CA PHE A 171 -9.79 -19.02 12.50
C PHE A 171 -9.13 -19.22 11.12
N PHE A 172 -9.77 -18.77 10.04
CA PHE A 172 -9.25 -18.91 8.68
C PHE A 172 -7.96 -18.10 8.47
N ASP A 173 -7.81 -16.91 9.08
CA ASP A 173 -6.57 -16.15 9.04
C ASP A 173 -5.43 -16.82 9.78
N VAL A 174 -5.72 -17.37 10.95
CA VAL A 174 -4.74 -18.16 11.71
C VAL A 174 -4.31 -19.37 10.89
N SER A 175 -5.24 -20.02 10.19
CA SER A 175 -4.91 -21.15 9.32
C SER A 175 -4.07 -20.73 8.11
N ALA A 176 -4.34 -19.56 7.53
CA ALA A 176 -3.57 -18.98 6.44
C ALA A 176 -2.14 -18.62 6.90
N PHE A 177 -2.00 -17.99 8.07
CA PHE A 177 -0.70 -17.69 8.69
C PHE A 177 0.12 -18.96 8.88
N LEU A 178 -0.48 -20.01 9.47
CA LEU A 178 0.22 -21.29 9.68
C LEU A 178 0.62 -21.96 8.36
N GLY A 179 -0.19 -21.82 7.31
CA GLY A 179 0.16 -22.27 5.96
C GLY A 179 1.37 -21.53 5.41
N ALA A 180 1.34 -20.20 5.43
CA ALA A 180 2.41 -19.32 4.98
C ALA A 180 3.72 -19.55 5.77
N TYR A 181 3.63 -19.67 7.09
CA TYR A 181 4.78 -19.88 7.97
C TYR A 181 5.49 -21.21 7.68
N ASN A 182 4.75 -22.29 7.43
CA ASN A 182 5.33 -23.58 7.07
C ASN A 182 5.95 -23.58 5.65
N ALA A 183 5.45 -22.73 4.76
CA ALA A 183 5.96 -22.57 3.41
C ALA A 183 7.15 -21.58 3.34
N MET A 184 7.48 -20.88 4.44
CA MET A 184 8.41 -19.74 4.45
C MET A 184 8.00 -18.67 3.44
N ASP A 185 6.68 -18.47 3.31
CA ASP A 185 6.10 -17.46 2.43
C ASP A 185 6.26 -16.06 3.06
N PRO A 186 6.73 -15.03 2.33
CA PRO A 186 6.83 -13.66 2.84
C PRO A 186 5.58 -13.13 3.54
N ALA A 187 4.38 -13.63 3.23
CA ALA A 187 3.15 -13.29 3.93
C ALA A 187 3.16 -13.65 5.43
N ALA A 188 4.04 -14.55 5.87
CA ALA A 188 4.24 -14.91 7.27
C ALA A 188 5.37 -14.15 7.97
N ASP A 189 6.14 -13.31 7.25
CA ASP A 189 7.18 -12.46 7.83
C ASP A 189 6.56 -11.17 8.40
N PHE A 190 5.94 -11.31 9.57
CA PHE A 190 5.26 -10.22 10.30
C PHE A 190 6.23 -9.28 11.04
N THR A 191 7.54 -9.43 10.83
CA THR A 191 8.53 -8.47 11.29
C THR A 191 9.29 -7.79 10.16
N GLY A 192 9.24 -8.35 8.95
CA GLY A 192 9.93 -7.87 7.75
C GLY A 192 11.44 -8.07 7.80
N ASP A 193 11.93 -8.99 8.64
CA ASP A 193 13.36 -9.21 8.87
C ASP A 193 13.96 -10.36 8.05
N GLY A 194 13.12 -11.05 7.26
CA GLY A 194 13.48 -12.19 6.44
C GLY A 194 13.71 -13.48 7.23
N LEU A 195 13.39 -13.53 8.53
CA LEU A 195 13.60 -14.68 9.41
C LEU A 195 12.28 -15.18 10.01
N PHE A 196 11.72 -16.27 9.46
CA PHE A 196 10.52 -16.92 9.99
C PHE A 196 10.74 -17.57 11.36
N ASN A 197 10.38 -16.86 12.43
CA ASN A 197 10.61 -17.30 13.80
C ASN A 197 9.49 -16.88 14.78
N PHE A 198 9.72 -17.08 16.08
CA PHE A 198 8.74 -16.76 17.13
C PHE A 198 8.28 -15.29 17.10
N PHE A 199 9.13 -14.36 16.66
CA PHE A 199 8.80 -12.95 16.60
C PHE A 199 7.68 -12.67 15.59
N ASP A 200 7.62 -13.35 14.44
CA ASP A 200 6.52 -13.20 13.48
C ASP A 200 5.21 -13.73 14.05
N VAL A 201 5.25 -14.88 14.73
CA VAL A 201 4.08 -15.42 15.41
C VAL A 201 3.56 -14.44 16.45
N SER A 202 4.46 -13.82 17.22
CA SER A 202 4.07 -12.84 18.23
C SER A 202 3.50 -11.56 17.60
N ALA A 203 4.06 -11.10 16.49
CA ALA A 203 3.60 -9.92 15.76
C ALA A 203 2.23 -10.17 15.10
N PHE A 204 2.02 -11.34 14.49
CA PHE A 204 0.70 -11.77 14.01
C PHE A 204 -0.35 -11.77 15.12
N LEU A 205 -0.04 -12.36 16.28
CA LEU A 205 -0.99 -12.40 17.40
C LEU A 205 -1.30 -11.02 17.97
N ILE A 206 -0.36 -10.07 17.92
CA ILE A 206 -0.60 -8.68 18.29
C ILE A 206 -1.57 -8.05 17.29
N ALA A 207 -1.32 -8.19 15.99
CA ALA A 207 -2.17 -7.66 14.92
C ALA A 207 -3.58 -8.27 14.96
N PHE A 208 -3.68 -9.58 15.22
CA PHE A 208 -4.96 -10.28 15.33
C PHE A 208 -5.78 -9.80 16.53
N ASN A 209 -5.13 -9.55 17.68
CA ASN A 209 -5.82 -9.05 18.88
C ASN A 209 -6.12 -7.55 18.85
N SER A 210 -5.42 -6.77 18.03
CA SER A 210 -5.75 -5.35 17.84
C SER A 210 -7.02 -5.13 17.01
N GLY A 211 -7.48 -6.16 16.28
CA GLY A 211 -8.63 -6.06 15.41
C GLY A 211 -8.31 -5.41 14.06
N CYS A 212 -9.28 -5.45 13.14
CA CYS A 212 -9.31 -4.57 11.98
C CYS A 212 -10.05 -3.27 12.34
N PRO A 213 -9.63 -2.11 11.81
CA PRO A 213 -10.39 -0.86 11.98
C PRO A 213 -11.76 -0.88 11.30
#